data_AF-A0A968RMR0-F1
#
_entry.id   AF-A0A968RMR0-F1
#
_cell.length_a   1.000
_cell.length_b   1.000
_cell.length_c   1.000
_cell.angle_alpha   90.00
_cell.angle_beta   90.00
_cell.angle_gamma   90.00
#
_symmetry.space_group_name_H-M   'P 1'
#
loop_
_entity.id
_entity.type
_entity.pdbx_description
1 polymer ?
#
loop_
_entity_poly.entity_id
_entity_poly.type
_entity_poly.pdbx_seq_one_letter_code
_entity_poly.pdbx_strand_id
1 'polypeptide(L)'
;MKNVLLSSFLLFILVVAGYSQNHHSVAQQWNEALLQAIRNDFARPPIHARNLFHTSIALYDAWAAYDEEAETFFLGKTYGNYTCLFKSMPATSDIQKARETAMSYAAYRLITYRFANSPRIALTQLYLDSLFTSLGHDPTFESIDYSTGSAAALGNYLAKELIAFGLQDGSNEENNYANQYYYPRNGALAPALPGVGFLRDPNRWQPLSFELFIDQSGNPIPGGSPPFISPEWGQVCSLRTDSQRVDYFMSMMDLIT
;
A
#
# COMPACT_ATOMS: atom_id res chain seq x y z
N MET A 1 -37.53 13.11 74.05
CA MET A 1 -38.59 13.34 73.06
C MET A 1 -37.96 13.93 71.81
N LYS A 2 -38.13 13.24 70.66
CA LYS A 2 -38.07 13.75 69.28
C LYS A 2 -36.69 14.21 68.76
N ASN A 3 -36.22 13.90 67.55
CA ASN A 3 -36.70 13.06 66.45
C ASN A 3 -35.49 12.74 65.56
N VAL A 4 -35.44 11.50 65.09
CA VAL A 4 -34.58 11.00 64.01
C VAL A 4 -34.95 11.70 62.70
N LEU A 5 -33.97 12.16 61.93
CA LEU A 5 -34.13 12.40 60.49
C LEU A 5 -33.05 11.62 59.74
N LEU A 6 -33.56 10.67 58.96
CA LEU A 6 -32.88 9.65 58.19
C LEU A 6 -32.87 10.07 56.72
N SER A 7 -31.80 9.72 55.99
CA SER A 7 -31.78 9.46 54.53
C SER A 7 -31.90 10.70 53.62
N SER A 8 -31.19 10.85 52.50
CA SER A 8 -30.66 9.87 51.56
C SER A 8 -29.54 10.53 50.73
N PHE A 9 -28.36 9.92 50.62
CA PHE A 9 -27.33 10.33 49.66
C PHE A 9 -27.33 9.29 48.52
N LEU A 10 -27.95 9.64 47.40
CA LEU A 10 -28.00 8.80 46.21
C LEU A 10 -26.61 8.86 45.54
N LEU A 11 -25.80 7.81 45.72
CA LEU A 11 -24.53 7.66 45.03
C LEU A 11 -24.83 7.17 43.61
N PHE A 12 -24.80 8.09 42.63
CA PHE A 12 -24.93 7.76 41.22
C PHE A 12 -23.60 7.14 40.76
N ILE A 13 -23.52 5.81 40.70
CA ILE A 13 -22.39 5.10 40.09
C ILE A 13 -22.53 5.27 38.57
N LEU A 14 -21.72 6.16 38.00
CA LEU A 14 -21.54 6.28 36.57
C LEU A 14 -20.75 5.06 36.10
N VAL A 15 -21.43 4.02 35.61
CA VAL A 15 -20.78 2.95 34.86
C VAL A 15 -20.35 3.57 33.54
N VAL A 16 -19.10 4.01 33.47
CA VAL A 16 -18.44 4.24 32.18
C VAL A 16 -18.29 2.86 31.57
N ALA A 17 -19.23 2.48 30.71
CA ALA A 17 -18.97 1.44 29.73
C ALA A 17 -17.77 1.94 28.93
N GLY A 18 -16.58 1.39 29.22
CA GLY A 18 -15.44 1.55 28.36
C GLY A 18 -15.88 1.04 27.00
N TYR A 19 -16.08 1.94 26.04
CA TYR A 19 -16.07 1.55 24.65
C TYR A 19 -14.78 0.76 24.47
N SER A 20 -14.90 -0.51 24.09
CA SER A 20 -13.76 -1.27 23.62
C SER A 20 -13.15 -0.41 22.52
N GLN A 21 -11.94 0.10 22.74
CA GLN A 21 -11.15 0.65 21.65
C GLN A 21 -11.07 -0.50 20.65
N ASN A 22 -11.66 -0.33 19.47
CA ASN A 22 -11.43 -1.25 18.37
C ASN A 22 -9.93 -1.17 18.10
N HIS A 23 -9.16 -2.07 18.71
CA HIS A 23 -7.74 -2.19 18.45
C HIS A 23 -7.63 -2.81 17.06
N HIS A 24 -7.54 -1.96 16.04
CA HIS A 24 -7.26 -2.39 14.67
C HIS A 24 -6.02 -3.28 14.67
N SER A 25 -6.07 -4.38 13.92
CA SER A 25 -4.91 -5.25 13.74
C SER A 25 -3.73 -4.47 13.15
N VAL A 26 -2.50 -4.95 13.32
CA VAL A 26 -1.32 -4.32 12.71
C VAL A 26 -1.48 -4.22 11.19
N ALA A 27 -2.05 -5.24 10.56
CA ALA A 27 -2.37 -5.21 9.13
C ALA A 27 -3.35 -4.07 8.77
N GLN A 28 -4.42 -3.88 9.56
CA GLN A 28 -5.37 -2.78 9.36
C GLN A 28 -4.71 -1.41 9.56
N GLN A 29 -3.83 -1.25 10.56
CA GLN A 29 -3.08 -0.01 10.78
C GLN A 29 -2.18 0.34 9.59
N TRP A 30 -1.47 -0.64 9.01
CA TRP A 30 -0.64 -0.42 7.82
C TRP A 30 -1.46 -0.19 6.55
N ASN A 31 -2.64 -0.79 6.43
CA ASN A 31 -3.57 -0.47 5.35
C ASN A 31 -4.04 0.99 5.43
N GLU A 32 -4.42 1.48 6.61
CA GLU A 32 -4.76 2.90 6.78
C GLU A 32 -3.58 3.82 6.49
N ALA A 33 -2.36 3.43 6.89
CA ALA A 33 -1.15 4.16 6.55
C ALA A 33 -0.91 4.25 5.04
N LEU A 34 -1.13 3.15 4.31
CA LEU A 34 -1.05 3.12 2.85
C LEU A 34 -2.13 3.98 2.20
N LEU A 35 -3.39 3.91 2.66
CA LEU A 35 -4.47 4.76 2.17
C LEU A 35 -4.18 6.24 2.43
N GLN A 36 -3.56 6.57 3.56
CA GLN A 36 -3.11 7.92 3.85
C GLN A 36 -1.99 8.37 2.90
N ALA A 37 -1.03 7.49 2.58
CA ALA A 37 0.00 7.77 1.59
C ALA A 37 -0.59 8.04 0.19
N ILE A 38 -1.61 7.26 -0.21
CA ILE A 38 -2.34 7.45 -1.48
C ILE A 38 -3.05 8.81 -1.52
N ARG A 39 -3.73 9.21 -0.44
CA ARG A 39 -4.39 10.54 -0.34
C ARG A 39 -3.41 11.71 -0.45
N ASN A 40 -2.16 11.48 -0.07
CA ASN A 40 -1.08 12.47 -0.10
C ASN A 40 -0.32 12.50 -1.44
N ASP A 41 -0.74 11.70 -2.42
CA ASP A 41 -0.05 11.54 -3.70
C ASP A 41 -0.86 12.05 -4.90
N PHE A 42 -0.24 12.09 -6.08
CA PHE A 42 -0.93 12.32 -7.35
C PHE A 42 -2.01 11.26 -7.62
N ALA A 43 -3.02 11.61 -8.41
CA ALA A 43 -4.01 10.66 -8.88
C ALA A 43 -3.39 9.67 -9.89
N ARG A 44 -2.96 8.51 -9.41
CA ARG A 44 -2.23 7.49 -10.19
C ARG A 44 -2.86 6.08 -10.05
N PRO A 45 -4.11 5.85 -10.53
CA PRO A 45 -4.86 4.65 -10.18
C PRO A 45 -4.16 3.31 -10.43
N PRO A 46 -3.49 3.07 -11.58
CA PRO A 46 -2.80 1.80 -11.81
C PRO A 46 -1.65 1.55 -10.83
N ILE A 47 -0.89 2.62 -10.52
CA ILE A 47 0.23 2.59 -9.58
C ILE A 47 -0.27 2.36 -8.15
N HIS A 48 -1.36 3.04 -7.77
CA HIS A 48 -1.99 2.86 -6.45
C HIS A 48 -2.54 1.46 -6.26
N ALA A 49 -3.19 0.89 -7.27
CA ALA A 49 -3.66 -0.50 -7.23
C ALA A 49 -2.51 -1.49 -7.06
N ARG A 50 -1.40 -1.28 -7.75
CA ARG A 50 -0.18 -2.08 -7.60
C ARG A 50 0.44 -1.95 -6.21
N ASN A 51 0.52 -0.73 -5.67
CA ASN A 51 1.03 -0.50 -4.32
C ASN A 51 0.16 -1.18 -3.26
N LEU A 52 -1.17 -1.07 -3.37
CA LEU A 52 -2.13 -1.81 -2.52
C LEU A 52 -1.86 -3.30 -2.57
N PHE A 53 -1.74 -3.86 -3.77
CA PHE A 53 -1.53 -5.29 -3.92
C PHE A 53 -0.18 -5.76 -3.36
N HIS A 54 0.92 -5.05 -3.67
CA HIS A 54 2.25 -5.41 -3.14
C HIS A 54 2.31 -5.29 -1.62
N THR A 55 1.65 -4.29 -1.02
CA THR A 55 1.58 -4.19 0.44
C THR A 55 0.72 -5.31 1.05
N SER A 56 -0.40 -5.70 0.42
CA SER A 56 -1.18 -6.86 0.89
C SER A 56 -0.36 -8.15 0.86
N ILE A 57 0.44 -8.37 -0.19
CA ILE A 57 1.39 -9.49 -0.25
C ILE A 57 2.39 -9.38 0.89
N ALA A 58 2.99 -8.21 1.13
CA ALA A 58 3.95 -8.00 2.20
C ALA A 58 3.37 -8.37 3.58
N LEU A 59 2.13 -7.97 3.85
CA LEU A 59 1.44 -8.27 5.10
C LEU A 59 1.09 -9.77 5.21
N TYR A 60 0.55 -10.37 4.14
CA TYR A 60 0.17 -11.78 4.11
C TYR A 60 1.38 -12.70 4.24
N ASP A 61 2.44 -12.48 3.47
CA ASP A 61 3.63 -13.33 3.50
C ASP A 61 4.39 -13.21 4.81
N ALA A 62 4.42 -12.03 5.42
CA ALA A 62 4.96 -11.85 6.77
C ALA A 62 4.17 -12.65 7.82
N TRP A 63 2.86 -12.82 7.63
CA TRP A 63 2.01 -13.66 8.47
C TRP A 63 2.25 -15.16 8.21
N ALA A 64 2.18 -15.56 6.95
CA ALA A 64 2.26 -16.94 6.49
C ALA A 64 3.64 -17.56 6.74
N ALA A 65 4.71 -16.76 6.76
CA ALA A 65 6.06 -17.23 7.10
C ALA A 65 6.20 -17.88 8.48
N TYR A 66 5.23 -17.66 9.38
CA TYR A 66 5.15 -18.26 10.72
C TYR A 66 3.97 -19.21 10.89
N ASP A 67 3.21 -19.49 9.82
CA ASP A 67 2.13 -20.45 9.84
C ASP A 67 2.61 -21.82 9.35
N GLU A 68 2.12 -22.90 9.96
CA GLU A 68 2.52 -24.27 9.56
C GLU A 68 1.72 -24.78 8.35
N GLU A 69 0.55 -24.21 8.09
CA GLU A 69 -0.37 -24.66 7.03
C GLU A 69 -0.42 -23.68 5.85
N ALA A 70 -0.29 -22.38 6.11
CA ALA A 70 -0.42 -21.37 5.07
C ALA A 70 0.75 -21.39 4.08
N GLU A 71 0.43 -21.19 2.80
CA GLU A 71 1.41 -21.05 1.74
C GLU A 71 1.65 -19.57 1.44
N THR A 72 2.91 -19.16 1.38
CA THR A 72 3.30 -17.81 0.98
C THR A 72 2.94 -17.51 -0.47
N PHE A 73 2.59 -16.26 -0.76
CA PHE A 73 2.27 -15.81 -2.10
C PHE A 73 3.52 -15.43 -2.90
N PHE A 74 4.51 -14.79 -2.29
CA PHE A 74 5.70 -14.26 -2.96
C PHE A 74 7.02 -14.86 -2.45
N LEU A 75 7.20 -14.95 -1.13
CA LEU A 75 8.34 -15.61 -0.50
C LEU A 75 8.45 -17.05 -0.98
N GLY A 76 9.63 -17.44 -1.47
CA GLY A 76 9.88 -18.79 -1.96
C GLY A 76 9.25 -19.09 -3.31
N LYS A 77 8.67 -18.09 -4.00
CA LYS A 77 8.01 -18.25 -5.30
C LYS A 77 8.82 -17.60 -6.43
N THR A 78 8.44 -17.96 -7.66
CA THR A 78 9.01 -17.40 -8.90
C THR A 78 7.89 -16.77 -9.71
N TYR A 79 8.09 -15.53 -10.13
CA TYR A 79 7.16 -14.76 -10.97
C TYR A 79 7.90 -14.17 -12.16
N GLY A 80 7.53 -14.62 -13.37
CA GLY A 80 8.29 -14.33 -14.57
C GLY A 80 9.74 -14.80 -14.41
N ASN A 81 10.68 -13.85 -14.44
CA ASN A 81 12.10 -14.11 -14.28
C ASN A 81 12.64 -13.74 -12.89
N TYR A 82 11.77 -13.37 -11.94
CA TYR A 82 12.16 -13.06 -10.57
C TYR A 82 11.91 -14.26 -9.66
N THR A 83 12.89 -14.61 -8.82
CA THR A 83 12.75 -15.65 -7.80
C THR A 83 13.06 -15.05 -6.44
N CYS A 84 12.07 -15.05 -5.55
CA CYS A 84 12.27 -14.65 -4.16
C CYS A 84 12.66 -15.89 -3.36
N LEU A 85 13.91 -15.97 -2.92
CA LEU A 85 14.38 -17.12 -2.14
C LEU A 85 13.95 -17.00 -0.69
N PHE A 86 13.26 -18.02 -0.18
CA PHE A 86 12.84 -18.05 1.21
C PHE A 86 13.23 -19.37 1.87
N LYS A 87 13.79 -19.26 3.07
CA LYS A 87 13.98 -20.37 4.00
C LYS A 87 12.98 -20.19 5.14
N SER A 88 12.50 -21.29 5.68
CA SER A 88 11.59 -21.28 6.84
C SER A 88 12.15 -20.46 8.00
N MET A 89 11.25 -19.80 8.74
CA MET A 89 11.63 -19.14 9.99
C MET A 89 11.87 -20.17 11.11
N PRO A 90 12.89 -19.96 11.95
CA PRO A 90 13.05 -20.72 13.19
C PRO A 90 11.82 -20.58 14.10
N ALA A 91 11.55 -21.60 14.91
CA ALA A 91 10.48 -21.56 15.90
C ALA A 91 10.69 -20.40 16.89
N THR A 92 9.58 -19.74 17.25
CA THR A 92 9.56 -18.63 18.20
C THR A 92 8.50 -18.88 19.26
N SER A 93 8.73 -18.40 20.48
CA SER A 93 7.77 -18.51 21.58
C SER A 93 6.58 -17.55 21.46
N ASP A 94 6.71 -16.49 20.64
CA ASP A 94 5.69 -15.48 20.43
C ASP A 94 5.50 -15.23 18.92
N ILE A 95 4.66 -16.07 18.32
CA ILE A 95 4.36 -16.04 16.88
C ILE A 95 3.62 -14.76 16.51
N GLN A 96 2.67 -14.31 17.34
CA GLN A 96 1.87 -13.12 17.04
C GLN A 96 2.77 -11.88 16.97
N LYS A 97 3.63 -11.67 17.97
CA LYS A 97 4.58 -10.56 17.96
C LYS A 97 5.55 -10.63 16.79
N ALA A 98 6.00 -11.83 16.42
CA ALA A 98 6.88 -12.02 15.27
C ALA A 98 6.19 -11.62 13.96
N ARG A 99 4.94 -12.07 13.73
CA ARG A 99 4.13 -11.70 12.58
C ARG A 99 3.92 -10.19 12.49
N GLU A 100 3.48 -9.56 13.59
CA GLU A 100 3.26 -8.11 13.66
C GLU A 100 4.55 -7.31 13.41
N THR A 101 5.69 -7.78 13.93
CA THR A 101 6.98 -7.15 13.68
C THR A 101 7.38 -7.27 12.21
N ALA A 102 7.29 -8.46 11.62
CA ALA A 102 7.63 -8.67 10.21
C ALA A 102 6.73 -7.85 9.28
N MET A 103 5.41 -7.83 9.54
CA MET A 103 4.46 -6.98 8.82
C MET A 103 4.85 -5.51 8.85
N SER A 104 5.16 -4.99 10.04
CA SER A 104 5.50 -3.58 10.21
C SER A 104 6.76 -3.19 9.48
N TYR A 105 7.83 -3.97 9.61
CA TYR A 105 9.08 -3.69 8.88
C TYR A 105 8.87 -3.81 7.36
N ALA A 106 8.09 -4.77 6.88
CA ALA A 106 7.81 -4.92 5.46
C ALA A 106 7.00 -3.73 4.91
N ALA A 107 5.89 -3.39 5.55
CA ALA A 107 5.01 -2.31 5.13
C ALA A 107 5.69 -0.94 5.21
N TYR A 108 6.40 -0.65 6.32
CA TYR A 108 7.12 0.62 6.49
C TYR A 108 8.12 0.86 5.35
N ARG A 109 9.00 -0.10 5.08
CA ARG A 109 10.03 0.03 4.04
C ARG A 109 9.42 0.14 2.65
N LEU A 110 8.42 -0.68 2.36
CA LEU A 110 7.76 -0.69 1.06
C LEU A 110 7.04 0.64 0.81
N ILE A 111 6.19 1.09 1.74
CA ILE A 111 5.41 2.33 1.57
C ILE A 111 6.34 3.55 1.52
N THR A 112 7.35 3.64 2.40
CA THR A 112 8.34 4.73 2.35
C THR A 112 9.03 4.80 0.98
N TYR A 113 9.42 3.67 0.41
CA TYR A 113 10.02 3.62 -0.92
C TYR A 113 9.05 4.10 -2.02
N ARG A 114 7.84 3.54 -2.07
CA ARG A 114 6.87 3.78 -3.17
C ARG A 114 6.37 5.22 -3.23
N PHE A 115 6.30 5.89 -2.07
CA PHE A 115 5.75 7.23 -1.96
C PHE A 115 6.84 8.32 -1.82
N ALA A 116 8.13 7.98 -1.90
CA ALA A 116 9.24 8.91 -1.76
C ALA A 116 9.16 10.14 -2.69
N ASN A 117 8.55 9.98 -3.86
CA ASN A 117 8.37 11.05 -4.85
C ASN A 117 6.96 11.67 -4.85
N SER A 118 6.15 11.43 -3.82
CA SER A 118 4.80 12.00 -3.69
C SER A 118 4.84 13.50 -3.32
N PRO A 119 3.88 14.32 -3.79
CA PRO A 119 3.84 15.76 -3.53
C PRO A 119 3.79 16.12 -2.04
N ARG A 120 3.20 15.27 -1.19
CA ARG A 120 3.10 15.50 0.26
C ARG A 120 3.88 14.48 1.08
N ILE A 121 5.04 14.05 0.58
CA ILE A 121 5.90 13.05 1.24
C ILE A 121 6.19 13.35 2.71
N ALA A 122 6.40 14.61 3.10
CA ALA A 122 6.65 14.95 4.51
C ALA A 122 5.49 14.53 5.44
N LEU A 123 4.23 14.67 5.00
CA LEU A 123 3.07 14.23 5.77
C LEU A 123 2.94 12.71 5.79
N THR A 124 3.22 12.06 4.67
CA THR A 124 3.23 10.59 4.58
C THR A 124 4.29 10.00 5.50
N GLN A 125 5.54 10.45 5.40
CA GLN A 125 6.64 9.90 6.19
C GLN A 125 6.43 10.14 7.69
N LEU A 126 5.95 11.32 8.09
CA LEU A 126 5.62 11.60 9.49
C LEU A 126 4.58 10.62 10.05
N TYR A 127 3.55 10.29 9.25
CA TYR A 127 2.52 9.32 9.65
C TYR A 127 3.12 7.91 9.80
N LEU A 128 3.94 7.47 8.83
CA LEU A 128 4.61 6.18 8.86
C LEU A 128 5.56 6.05 10.06
N ASP A 129 6.37 7.07 10.33
CA ASP A 129 7.32 7.09 11.46
C ASP A 129 6.60 7.04 12.80
N SER A 130 5.50 7.81 12.92
CA SER A 130 4.66 7.80 14.12
C SER A 130 4.04 6.43 14.36
N LEU A 131 3.48 5.79 13.33
CA LEU A 131 2.91 4.45 13.44
C LEU A 131 4.00 3.44 13.83
N PHE A 132 5.11 3.43 13.11
CA PHE A 132 6.22 2.50 13.31
C PHE A 132 6.78 2.58 14.73
N THR A 133 7.00 3.80 15.23
CA THR A 133 7.48 4.05 16.60
C THR A 133 6.42 3.68 17.63
N SER A 134 5.13 3.94 17.38
CA SER A 134 4.05 3.60 18.30
C SER A 134 3.89 2.09 18.51
N LEU A 135 4.25 1.30 17.49
CA LEU A 135 4.32 -0.17 17.55
C LEU A 135 5.62 -0.69 18.21
N GLY A 136 6.51 0.22 18.67
CA GLY A 136 7.74 -0.12 19.39
C GLY A 136 8.90 -0.55 18.49
N HIS A 137 8.88 -0.18 17.21
CA HIS A 137 9.91 -0.55 16.24
C HIS A 137 10.98 0.54 16.06
N ASP A 138 12.18 0.12 15.69
CA ASP A 138 13.33 1.00 15.44
C ASP A 138 13.57 1.14 13.92
N PRO A 139 13.35 2.33 13.33
CA PRO A 139 13.52 2.54 11.89
C PRO A 139 14.97 2.45 11.44
N THR A 140 15.95 2.47 12.36
CA THR A 140 17.38 2.31 12.05
C THR A 140 17.79 0.85 11.90
N PHE A 141 16.95 -0.10 12.30
CA PHE A 141 17.21 -1.52 12.09
C PHE A 141 16.92 -1.92 10.63
N GLU A 142 17.97 -2.08 9.83
CA GLU A 142 17.89 -2.33 8.38
C GLU A 142 18.42 -3.71 7.96
N SER A 143 18.81 -4.57 8.90
CA SER A 143 19.26 -5.92 8.57
C SER A 143 18.19 -6.67 7.78
N ILE A 144 18.62 -7.43 6.77
CA ILE A 144 17.79 -8.35 5.99
C ILE A 144 18.12 -9.81 6.29
N ASP A 145 19.09 -10.06 7.17
CA ASP A 145 19.48 -11.41 7.55
C ASP A 145 18.53 -11.95 8.63
N TYR A 146 17.52 -12.68 8.18
CA TYR A 146 16.53 -13.34 9.04
C TYR A 146 16.94 -14.76 9.44
N SER A 147 18.12 -15.25 9.02
CA SER A 147 18.53 -16.65 9.24
C SER A 147 18.65 -17.05 10.71
N THR A 148 18.81 -16.06 11.60
CA THR A 148 18.86 -16.23 13.06
C THR A 148 17.49 -16.08 13.74
N GLY A 149 16.40 -15.93 12.98
CA GLY A 149 15.04 -15.81 13.48
C GLY A 149 14.54 -14.39 13.70
N SER A 150 15.25 -13.36 13.21
CA SER A 150 14.81 -11.97 13.35
C SER A 150 13.61 -11.65 12.45
N ALA A 151 12.45 -11.43 13.06
CA ALA A 151 11.22 -11.03 12.37
C ALA A 151 11.33 -9.67 11.67
N ALA A 152 12.00 -8.71 12.31
CA ALA A 152 12.28 -7.41 11.72
C ALA A 152 13.14 -7.55 10.45
N ALA A 153 14.11 -8.46 10.48
CA ALA A 153 14.96 -8.72 9.32
C ALA A 153 14.20 -9.43 8.19
N LEU A 154 13.26 -10.32 8.52
CA LEU A 154 12.36 -10.91 7.53
C LEU A 154 11.50 -9.83 6.87
N GLY A 155 10.95 -8.90 7.65
CA GLY A 155 10.16 -7.79 7.11
C GLY A 155 10.97 -6.90 6.16
N ASN A 156 12.18 -6.49 6.57
CA ASN A 156 13.10 -5.74 5.71
C ASN A 156 13.44 -6.52 4.42
N TYR A 157 13.71 -7.82 4.54
CA TYR A 157 13.98 -8.69 3.41
C TYR A 157 12.80 -8.73 2.43
N LEU A 158 11.58 -8.96 2.93
CA LEU A 158 10.38 -9.02 2.11
C LEU A 158 10.12 -7.70 1.36
N ALA A 159 10.27 -6.56 2.03
CA ALA A 159 10.16 -5.26 1.38
C ALA A 159 11.22 -5.07 0.28
N LYS A 160 12.48 -5.41 0.57
CA LYS A 160 13.58 -5.35 -0.40
C LYS A 160 13.25 -6.18 -1.65
N GLU A 161 12.75 -7.40 -1.47
CA GLU A 161 12.44 -8.30 -2.58
C GLU A 161 11.23 -7.82 -3.41
N LEU A 162 10.20 -7.28 -2.77
CA LEU A 162 9.05 -6.67 -3.48
C LEU A 162 9.43 -5.39 -4.22
N ILE A 163 10.36 -4.60 -3.67
CA ILE A 163 10.93 -3.44 -4.38
C ILE A 163 11.72 -3.91 -5.58
N ALA A 164 12.64 -4.86 -5.41
CA ALA A 164 13.47 -5.39 -6.48
C ALA A 164 12.65 -6.02 -7.60
N PHE A 165 11.63 -6.83 -7.27
CA PHE A 165 10.66 -7.35 -8.23
C PHE A 165 9.98 -6.20 -9.00
N GLY A 166 9.52 -5.18 -8.28
CA GLY A 166 8.83 -4.05 -8.88
C GLY A 166 9.65 -3.23 -9.88
N LEU A 167 10.98 -3.20 -9.73
CA LEU A 167 11.86 -2.49 -10.68
C LEU A 167 11.99 -3.20 -12.03
N GLN A 168 11.69 -4.50 -12.08
CA GLN A 168 11.79 -5.30 -13.30
C GLN A 168 10.45 -5.90 -13.76
N ASP A 169 9.33 -5.49 -13.15
CA ASP A 169 8.00 -5.99 -13.52
C ASP A 169 7.43 -5.32 -14.77
N GLY A 170 8.15 -4.40 -15.42
CA GLY A 170 7.68 -3.70 -16.62
C GLY A 170 6.84 -2.45 -16.36
N SER A 171 6.64 -2.04 -15.10
CA SER A 171 5.93 -0.80 -14.74
C SER A 171 6.71 0.48 -15.06
N ASN A 172 8.00 0.38 -15.40
CA ASN A 172 8.90 1.51 -15.63
C ASN A 172 9.02 2.44 -14.42
N GLU A 173 8.99 1.87 -13.22
CA GLU A 173 9.00 2.59 -11.95
C GLU A 173 10.21 3.52 -11.75
N GLU A 174 11.42 3.07 -12.12
CA GLU A 174 12.64 3.89 -12.02
C GLU A 174 12.54 5.22 -12.76
N ASN A 175 11.77 5.24 -13.85
CA ASN A 175 11.51 6.43 -14.66
C ASN A 175 10.15 7.08 -14.30
N ASN A 176 9.70 6.91 -13.06
CA ASN A 176 8.44 7.41 -12.53
C ASN A 176 7.23 7.03 -13.41
N TYR A 177 7.22 5.78 -13.89
CA TYR A 177 6.13 5.21 -14.69
C TYR A 177 5.85 5.99 -15.97
N ALA A 178 6.86 6.69 -16.49
CA ALA A 178 6.72 7.52 -17.69
C ALA A 178 6.32 6.66 -18.89
N ASN A 179 5.42 7.21 -19.71
CA ASN A 179 5.07 6.67 -21.02
C ASN A 179 6.33 6.58 -21.90
N GLN A 180 6.53 5.42 -22.53
CA GLN A 180 7.70 5.14 -23.35
C GLN A 180 7.40 5.10 -24.84
N TYR A 181 6.17 4.74 -25.24
CA TYR A 181 5.86 4.44 -26.64
C TYR A 181 4.61 5.14 -27.17
N TYR A 182 3.61 5.39 -26.33
CA TYR A 182 2.34 5.91 -26.80
C TYR A 182 2.43 7.38 -27.20
N TYR A 183 2.05 7.69 -28.44
CA TYR A 183 1.78 9.06 -28.88
C TYR A 183 0.36 9.15 -29.44
N PRO A 184 -0.45 10.14 -29.03
CA PRO A 184 -1.78 10.31 -29.58
C PRO A 184 -1.68 10.67 -31.07
N ARG A 185 -2.56 10.08 -31.88
CA ARG A 185 -2.63 10.37 -33.33
C ARG A 185 -3.32 11.70 -33.63
N ASN A 186 -4.23 12.10 -32.76
CA ASN A 186 -4.99 13.34 -32.85
C ASN A 186 -4.34 14.44 -31.99
N GLY A 187 -4.44 15.68 -32.44
CA GLY A 187 -4.02 16.84 -31.65
C GLY A 187 -4.99 17.10 -30.51
N ALA A 188 -4.50 17.70 -29.42
CA ALA A 188 -5.34 18.01 -28.27
C ALA A 188 -6.50 18.94 -28.68
N LEU A 189 -7.69 18.62 -28.18
CA LEU A 189 -8.90 19.41 -28.32
C LEU A 189 -8.98 20.39 -27.15
N ALA A 190 -9.09 21.69 -27.46
CA ALA A 190 -9.41 22.72 -26.47
C ALA A 190 -10.94 22.87 -26.40
N PRO A 191 -11.63 22.42 -25.34
CA PRO A 191 -13.09 22.47 -25.27
C PRO A 191 -13.67 23.90 -25.30
N ALA A 192 -12.84 24.90 -24.97
CA ALA A 192 -13.22 26.31 -25.01
C ALA A 192 -13.35 26.87 -26.44
N LEU A 193 -12.84 26.17 -27.46
CA LEU A 193 -12.91 26.59 -28.85
C LEU A 193 -13.96 25.76 -29.62
N PRO A 194 -14.68 26.35 -30.59
CA PRO A 194 -15.63 25.61 -31.41
C PRO A 194 -14.92 24.62 -32.36
N GLY A 195 -15.60 23.51 -32.65
CA GLY A 195 -15.13 22.47 -33.58
C GLY A 195 -14.27 21.38 -32.93
N VAL A 196 -13.72 20.49 -33.74
CA VAL A 196 -12.93 19.32 -33.29
C VAL A 196 -11.42 19.54 -33.36
N GLY A 197 -10.98 20.74 -33.73
CA GLY A 197 -9.55 21.06 -33.89
C GLY A 197 -8.84 20.11 -34.85
N PHE A 198 -7.67 19.60 -34.44
CA PHE A 198 -6.80 18.72 -35.25
C PHE A 198 -7.13 17.22 -35.10
N LEU A 199 -8.32 16.82 -35.54
CA LEU A 199 -8.75 15.42 -35.62
C LEU A 199 -8.25 14.77 -36.93
N ARG A 200 -7.29 13.84 -36.84
CA ARG A 200 -6.71 13.11 -37.99
C ARG A 200 -7.31 11.72 -38.20
N ASP A 201 -7.68 11.06 -37.12
CA ASP A 201 -8.21 9.69 -37.12
C ASP A 201 -9.35 9.57 -36.09
N PRO A 202 -10.61 9.51 -36.55
CA PRO A 202 -11.78 9.40 -35.68
C PRO A 202 -11.82 8.13 -34.82
N ASN A 203 -11.08 7.08 -35.19
CA ASN A 203 -11.02 5.82 -34.43
C ASN A 203 -9.94 5.82 -33.34
N ARG A 204 -9.32 6.98 -33.08
CA ARG A 204 -8.27 7.12 -32.07
C ARG A 204 -8.63 8.22 -31.08
N TRP A 205 -8.19 8.03 -29.84
CA TRP A 205 -8.42 9.00 -28.77
C TRP A 205 -7.88 10.38 -29.15
N GLN A 206 -8.69 11.41 -28.88
CA GLN A 206 -8.29 12.80 -28.97
C GLN A 206 -8.05 13.34 -27.55
N PRO A 207 -6.83 13.76 -27.22
CA PRO A 207 -6.53 14.35 -25.92
C PRO A 207 -7.35 15.62 -25.67
N LEU A 208 -7.67 15.93 -24.41
CA LEU A 208 -8.29 17.21 -24.06
C LEU A 208 -7.26 18.13 -23.43
N SER A 209 -7.16 19.38 -23.89
CA SER A 209 -6.30 20.40 -23.28
C SER A 209 -7.09 21.36 -22.39
N PHE A 210 -6.53 21.65 -21.22
CA PHE A 210 -7.08 22.60 -20.26
C PHE A 210 -6.02 23.66 -19.91
N GLU A 211 -6.45 24.88 -19.58
CA GLU A 211 -5.53 25.91 -19.07
C GLU A 211 -5.01 25.55 -17.66
N LEU A 212 -5.87 24.94 -16.85
CA LEU A 212 -5.56 24.38 -15.55
C LEU A 212 -6.29 23.04 -15.42
N PHE A 213 -5.55 22.00 -15.06
CA PHE A 213 -6.10 20.71 -14.68
C PHE A 213 -5.91 20.50 -13.18
N ILE A 214 -6.93 20.02 -12.48
CA ILE A 214 -6.83 19.61 -11.08
C ILE A 214 -7.04 18.10 -11.08
N ASP A 215 -6.08 17.35 -10.55
CA ASP A 215 -6.21 15.90 -10.46
C ASP A 215 -7.25 15.49 -9.40
N GLN A 216 -7.58 14.20 -9.36
CA GLN A 216 -8.58 13.67 -8.41
C GLN A 216 -8.14 13.77 -6.93
N SER A 217 -6.86 14.05 -6.67
CA SER A 217 -6.29 14.28 -5.34
C SER A 217 -6.21 15.78 -4.99
N GLY A 218 -6.67 16.67 -5.87
CA GLY A 218 -6.67 18.12 -5.67
C GLY A 218 -5.33 18.80 -5.99
N ASN A 219 -4.42 18.13 -6.69
CA ASN A 219 -3.15 18.73 -7.10
C ASN A 219 -3.34 19.52 -8.41
N PRO A 220 -3.00 20.82 -8.45
CA PRO A 220 -3.05 21.60 -9.67
C PRO A 220 -1.88 21.21 -10.59
N ILE A 221 -2.21 20.88 -11.83
CA ILE A 221 -1.26 20.60 -12.92
C ILE A 221 -1.37 21.76 -13.92
N PRO A 222 -0.36 22.64 -14.01
CA PRO A 222 -0.40 23.80 -14.90
C PRO A 222 -0.38 23.38 -16.37
N GLY A 223 -1.43 23.77 -17.11
CA GLY A 223 -1.45 23.82 -18.57
C GLY A 223 -1.36 22.51 -19.34
N GLY A 224 -1.96 22.52 -20.53
CA GLY A 224 -1.74 21.50 -21.56
C GLY A 224 -2.78 20.39 -21.58
N SER A 225 -2.44 19.31 -22.27
CA SER A 225 -3.26 18.10 -22.32
C SER A 225 -2.70 17.07 -21.36
N PRO A 226 -3.48 16.56 -20.38
CA PRO A 226 -3.07 15.41 -19.61
C PRO A 226 -2.64 14.27 -20.55
N PRO A 227 -1.50 13.61 -20.28
CA PRO A 227 -1.06 12.48 -21.08
C PRO A 227 -2.01 11.30 -20.90
N PHE A 228 -1.95 10.34 -21.81
CA PHE A 228 -2.58 9.05 -21.58
C PHE A 228 -1.90 8.38 -20.37
N ILE A 229 -2.67 8.07 -19.34
CA ILE A 229 -2.19 7.47 -18.09
C ILE A 229 -1.80 6.02 -18.35
N SER A 230 -0.55 5.68 -18.03
CA SER A 230 0.01 4.32 -18.02
C SER A 230 -0.34 3.48 -19.27
N PRO A 231 -0.05 3.94 -20.51
CA PRO A 231 -0.43 3.22 -21.73
C PRO A 231 0.18 1.82 -21.82
N GLU A 232 1.35 1.62 -21.23
CA GLU A 232 2.08 0.36 -21.21
C GLU A 232 1.69 -0.57 -20.06
N TRP A 233 0.71 -0.21 -19.22
CA TRP A 233 0.41 -0.99 -18.01
C TRP A 233 0.02 -2.46 -18.29
N GLY A 234 -0.47 -2.75 -19.50
CA GLY A 234 -0.74 -4.13 -19.94
C GLY A 234 0.51 -5.00 -20.09
N GLN A 235 1.71 -4.41 -20.06
CA GLN A 235 2.99 -5.13 -20.09
C GLN A 235 3.53 -5.44 -18.69
N VAL A 236 2.91 -4.88 -17.65
CA VAL A 236 3.33 -5.12 -16.27
C VAL A 236 3.12 -6.59 -15.93
N CYS A 237 4.18 -7.28 -15.51
CA CYS A 237 4.16 -8.65 -15.05
C CYS A 237 3.17 -8.77 -13.90
N SER A 238 2.05 -9.43 -14.17
CA SER A 238 1.10 -9.73 -13.14
C SER A 238 1.72 -10.76 -12.19
N LEU A 239 1.72 -10.47 -10.88
CA LEU A 239 1.94 -11.52 -9.87
C LEU A 239 0.77 -12.52 -9.80
N ARG A 240 -0.17 -12.48 -10.75
CA ARG A 240 -1.19 -13.50 -10.95
C ARG A 240 -0.71 -14.49 -12.01
N THR A 241 -0.47 -15.74 -11.61
CA THR A 241 -0.28 -16.84 -12.57
C THR A 241 -1.62 -17.31 -13.14
N ASP A 242 -1.63 -17.78 -14.38
CA ASP A 242 -2.84 -18.23 -15.09
C ASP A 242 -3.55 -19.42 -14.42
N SER A 243 -2.89 -20.13 -13.50
CA SER A 243 -3.40 -21.34 -12.82
C SER A 243 -4.07 -21.10 -11.45
N GLN A 244 -4.09 -19.87 -10.90
CA GLN A 244 -4.55 -19.61 -9.53
C GLN A 244 -5.76 -18.67 -9.45
N ARG A 245 -6.77 -18.88 -10.31
CA ARG A 245 -7.86 -17.92 -10.51
C ARG A 245 -8.87 -17.79 -9.36
N VAL A 246 -8.84 -18.60 -8.29
CA VAL A 246 -9.97 -18.65 -7.34
C VAL A 246 -9.59 -18.61 -5.84
N ASP A 247 -8.44 -19.11 -5.39
CA ASP A 247 -8.34 -19.47 -3.95
C ASP A 247 -7.69 -18.42 -3.02
N TYR A 248 -6.78 -17.57 -3.49
CA TYR A 248 -6.01 -16.68 -2.59
C TYR A 248 -6.73 -15.38 -2.18
N PHE A 249 -7.69 -14.90 -2.98
CA PHE A 249 -8.33 -13.61 -2.70
C PHE A 249 -9.23 -13.63 -1.46
N MET A 250 -9.80 -14.79 -1.09
CA MET A 250 -10.67 -14.90 0.09
C MET A 250 -9.86 -14.81 1.40
N SER A 251 -8.75 -15.53 1.52
CA SER A 251 -7.88 -15.48 2.71
C SER A 251 -7.26 -14.09 2.93
N MET A 252 -6.93 -13.37 1.85
CA MET A 252 -6.38 -12.02 1.93
C MET A 252 -7.41 -10.99 2.42
N MET A 253 -8.71 -11.18 2.13
CA MET A 253 -9.76 -10.27 2.63
C MET A 253 -10.08 -10.50 4.12
N ASP A 254 -10.00 -11.73 4.61
CA ASP A 254 -10.25 -12.06 6.01
C ASP A 254 -9.19 -11.50 6.97
N LEU A 255 -8.00 -11.16 6.47
CA LEU A 255 -6.96 -10.41 7.21
C LEU A 255 -7.20 -8.89 7.21
N ILE A 256 -8.05 -8.39 6.30
CA ILE A 256 -8.31 -6.96 6.10
C ILE A 256 -9.58 -6.51 6.85
N THR A 257 -10.54 -7.40 7.09
CA THR A 257 -11.76 -7.15 7.89
C THR A 257 -11.63 -7.60 9.34
#